data_AF-A0A101P652-F1
#
_entry.id   AF-A0A101P652-F1
#
_cell.length_a   1.000
_cell.length_b   1.000
_cell.length_c   1.000
_cell.angle_alpha   90.00
_cell.angle_beta   90.00
_cell.angle_gamma   90.00
#
_symmetry.space_group_name_H-M   'P 1'
#
loop_
_entity.id
_entity.type
_entity.pdbx_description
1 polymer ?
#
loop_
_entity_poly.entity_id
_entity_poly.type
_entity_poly.pdbx_seq_one_letter_code
_entity_poly.pdbx_strand_id
1 'polypeptide(L)'
;MTGLGGKTATATLHHAASPAVQHSADAYLTGASDTSAAVDVGGGHVVVGNDEDDTLRLYDGSASGAPVKTWDLGGALGADKEVDIEGAGRVGNTIYWTGSPGNNKDGVYKADRNTVFTTPLSGSGAATRLAFGTAGNRLRDDLVAWDEANGDRYGFAAGTADGQIPKEINGFDVEGLEFAPGSDTTAYVGFRAPLAPPQNGGKALIAHPPAVARSPAPPGSR
;
A
#
# COMPACT_ATOMS: atom_id res chain seq x y z
N MET A 1 25.91 -28.44 -10.25
CA MET A 1 26.92 -27.65 -10.99
C MET A 1 28.27 -28.37 -10.94
N THR A 2 29.14 -28.21 -11.94
CA THR A 2 30.49 -28.82 -11.98
C THR A 2 31.53 -27.74 -11.75
N GLY A 3 32.31 -27.85 -10.67
CA GLY A 3 33.39 -26.92 -10.34
C GLY A 3 34.73 -27.33 -10.96
N LEU A 4 35.74 -26.46 -10.80
CA LEU A 4 37.13 -26.77 -11.14
C LEU A 4 37.57 -28.10 -10.51
N GLY A 5 38.21 -28.95 -11.31
CA GLY A 5 38.70 -30.27 -10.88
C GLY A 5 37.67 -31.41 -10.90
N GLY A 6 36.56 -31.26 -11.62
CA GLY A 6 35.58 -32.34 -11.82
C GLY A 6 34.71 -32.66 -10.60
N LYS A 7 34.73 -31.79 -9.58
CA LYS A 7 33.87 -31.92 -8.39
C LYS A 7 32.45 -31.52 -8.75
N THR A 8 31.48 -32.33 -8.35
CA THR A 8 30.06 -32.07 -8.55
C THR A 8 29.37 -31.79 -7.22
N ALA A 9 28.40 -30.89 -7.25
CA ALA A 9 27.48 -30.63 -6.14
C ALA A 9 26.04 -30.48 -6.68
N THR A 10 25.09 -30.97 -5.90
CA THR A 10 23.65 -30.82 -6.12
C THR A 10 23.15 -29.67 -5.24
N ALA A 11 22.38 -28.76 -5.83
CA ALA A 11 21.67 -27.71 -5.11
C ALA A 11 20.20 -27.73 -5.54
N THR A 12 19.30 -27.48 -4.60
CA THR A 12 17.88 -27.30 -4.89
C THR A 12 17.65 -25.82 -5.22
N LEU A 13 17.16 -25.55 -6.42
CA LEU A 13 16.70 -24.21 -6.80
C LEU A 13 15.17 -24.19 -6.72
N HIS A 14 14.64 -23.46 -5.75
CA HIS A 14 13.22 -23.13 -5.73
C HIS A 14 12.96 -22.10 -6.82
N HIS A 15 12.12 -22.45 -7.79
CA HIS A 15 11.69 -21.55 -8.85
C HIS A 15 10.17 -21.60 -8.95
N ALA A 16 9.58 -20.45 -9.19
CA ALA A 16 8.20 -20.33 -9.64
C ALA A 16 8.26 -19.88 -11.10
N ALA A 17 7.43 -20.49 -11.95
CA ALA A 17 7.26 -20.08 -13.34
C ALA A 17 5.81 -19.71 -13.54
N SER A 18 5.56 -18.57 -14.18
CA SER A 18 4.23 -18.24 -14.68
C SER A 18 3.82 -19.22 -15.79
N PRO A 19 2.53 -19.32 -16.11
CA PRO A 19 2.09 -19.86 -17.39
C PRO A 19 2.84 -19.20 -18.56
N ALA A 20 2.89 -19.88 -19.69
CA ALA A 20 3.40 -19.28 -20.91
C ALA A 20 2.63 -17.99 -21.22
N VAL A 21 3.37 -16.91 -21.52
CA VAL A 21 2.86 -15.63 -22.04
C VAL A 21 1.78 -15.92 -23.08
N GLN A 22 0.54 -15.51 -22.82
CA GLN A 22 -0.58 -15.76 -23.74
C GLN A 22 -0.65 -14.67 -24.81
N HIS A 23 -0.23 -13.45 -24.47
CA HIS A 23 -0.22 -12.29 -25.35
C HIS A 23 1.13 -11.60 -25.33
N SER A 24 1.61 -11.12 -26.48
CA SER A 24 2.92 -10.45 -26.59
C SER A 24 3.03 -9.15 -25.77
N ALA A 25 1.92 -8.68 -25.21
CA ALA A 25 1.86 -7.53 -24.32
C ALA A 25 1.89 -7.90 -22.82
N ASP A 26 1.85 -9.18 -22.45
CA ASP A 26 1.91 -9.58 -21.05
C ASP A 26 3.34 -9.39 -20.51
N ALA A 27 3.47 -8.62 -19.42
CA ALA A 27 4.71 -8.45 -18.68
C ALA A 27 4.58 -9.08 -17.29
N TYR A 28 5.56 -9.89 -16.91
CA TYR A 28 5.65 -10.51 -15.59
C TYR A 28 6.74 -9.80 -14.77
N LEU A 29 6.29 -9.00 -13.80
CA LEU A 29 7.17 -8.32 -12.87
C LEU A 29 7.58 -9.31 -11.77
N THR A 30 8.87 -9.35 -11.46
CA THR A 30 9.47 -10.31 -10.51
C THR A 30 10.27 -9.59 -9.43
N GLY A 31 10.74 -10.32 -8.41
CA GLY A 31 11.54 -9.73 -7.31
C GLY A 31 10.71 -9.08 -6.19
N ALA A 32 9.38 -9.23 -6.24
CA ALA A 32 8.47 -8.94 -5.15
C ALA A 32 7.31 -9.96 -5.19
N SER A 33 6.77 -10.28 -4.02
CA SER A 33 5.46 -10.92 -3.85
C SER A 33 4.57 -9.99 -3.03
N ASP A 34 3.28 -10.33 -2.97
CA ASP A 34 2.31 -9.67 -2.07
C ASP A 34 2.21 -8.15 -2.32
N THR A 35 2.39 -7.75 -3.59
CA THR A 35 2.26 -6.36 -4.02
C THR A 35 0.80 -5.92 -3.97
N SER A 36 0.55 -4.82 -3.28
CA SER A 36 -0.78 -4.30 -2.93
C SER A 36 -1.03 -2.90 -3.48
N ALA A 37 0.03 -2.14 -3.79
CA ALA A 37 -0.07 -0.77 -4.29
C ALA A 37 0.81 -0.54 -5.52
N ALA A 38 0.27 0.18 -6.51
CA ALA A 38 0.98 0.51 -7.74
C ALA A 38 0.59 1.89 -8.29
N VAL A 39 1.55 2.67 -8.77
CA VAL A 39 1.34 4.03 -9.29
C VAL A 39 2.12 4.24 -10.59
N ASP A 40 1.43 4.67 -11.65
CA ASP A 40 2.08 5.11 -12.89
C ASP A 40 2.91 6.38 -12.65
N VAL A 41 4.19 6.29 -12.99
CA VAL A 41 5.15 7.40 -12.88
C VAL A 41 5.52 7.99 -14.24
N GLY A 42 4.88 7.53 -15.32
CA GLY A 42 5.08 7.99 -16.68
C GLY A 42 6.28 7.34 -17.36
N GLY A 43 6.33 7.46 -18.69
CA GLY A 43 7.35 6.79 -19.50
C GLY A 43 7.20 5.26 -19.49
N GLY A 44 5.98 4.75 -19.26
CA GLY A 44 5.69 3.32 -19.24
C GLY A 44 6.21 2.59 -17.99
N HIS A 45 6.46 3.31 -16.89
CA HIS A 45 7.00 2.72 -15.67
C HIS A 45 6.03 2.86 -14.50
N VAL A 46 6.05 1.88 -13.61
CA VAL A 46 5.18 1.80 -12.44
C VAL A 46 6.03 1.67 -11.17
N VAL A 47 5.71 2.44 -10.15
CA VAL A 47 6.25 2.23 -8.79
C VAL A 47 5.29 1.34 -8.03
N VAL A 48 5.82 0.33 -7.36
CA VAL A 48 5.07 -0.69 -6.63
C VAL A 48 5.53 -0.73 -5.17
N GLY A 49 4.58 -0.89 -4.26
CA GLY A 49 4.78 -1.23 -2.85
C GLY A 49 4.08 -2.54 -2.50
N ASN A 50 4.48 -3.16 -1.38
CA ASN A 50 3.91 -4.40 -0.87
C ASN A 50 3.77 -4.36 0.67
N ASP A 51 3.18 -5.41 1.22
CA ASP A 51 2.93 -5.58 2.64
C ASP A 51 4.07 -6.33 3.39
N GLU A 52 5.07 -6.83 2.68
CA GLU A 52 6.18 -7.61 3.26
C GLU A 52 7.42 -6.77 3.64
N ASP A 53 7.58 -5.55 3.11
CA ASP A 53 8.67 -4.64 3.46
C ASP A 53 8.40 -3.16 3.12
N ASP A 54 9.26 -2.27 3.64
CA ASP A 54 9.20 -0.84 3.40
C ASP A 54 9.96 -0.39 2.12
N THR A 55 10.12 -1.29 1.13
CA THR A 55 10.85 -0.99 -0.11
C THR A 55 9.91 -0.66 -1.28
N LEU A 56 10.06 0.52 -1.86
CA LEU A 56 9.40 0.86 -3.12
C LEU A 56 10.22 0.37 -4.31
N ARG A 57 9.54 -0.12 -5.35
CA ARG A 57 10.17 -0.78 -6.51
C ARG A 57 9.67 -0.15 -7.81
N LEU A 58 10.59 0.27 -8.67
CA LEU A 58 10.27 0.77 -10.01
C LEU A 58 10.39 -0.36 -11.02
N TYR A 59 9.36 -0.54 -11.83
CA TYR A 59 9.34 -1.51 -12.92
C TYR A 59 9.14 -0.83 -14.27
N ASP A 60 9.73 -1.42 -15.31
CA ASP A 60 9.30 -1.18 -16.69
C ASP A 60 8.00 -1.96 -16.91
N GLY A 61 6.88 -1.25 -17.10
CA GLY A 61 5.56 -1.85 -17.27
C GLY A 61 5.38 -2.53 -18.62
N SER A 62 6.33 -2.37 -19.55
CA SER A 62 6.28 -2.96 -20.89
C SER A 62 7.13 -4.24 -21.03
N ALA A 63 7.90 -4.60 -20.01
CA ALA A 63 8.83 -5.72 -20.06
C ALA A 63 8.75 -6.60 -18.82
N SER A 64 8.79 -7.92 -19.01
CA SER A 64 8.97 -8.85 -17.90
C SER A 64 10.35 -8.63 -17.26
N GLY A 65 10.44 -8.62 -15.93
CA GLY A 65 11.73 -8.45 -15.27
C GLY A 65 11.66 -8.09 -13.79
N ALA A 66 12.86 -8.06 -13.20
CA ALA A 66 13.10 -7.53 -11.86
C ALA A 66 12.98 -5.99 -11.86
N PRO A 67 12.83 -5.35 -10.69
CA PRO A 67 12.74 -3.89 -10.62
C PRO A 67 14.00 -3.24 -11.17
N VAL A 68 13.83 -2.16 -11.94
CA VAL A 68 14.93 -1.36 -12.52
C VAL A 68 15.54 -0.40 -11.49
N LYS A 69 14.85 -0.16 -10.38
CA LYS A 69 15.32 0.65 -9.24
C LYS A 69 14.50 0.31 -8.00
N THR A 70 15.12 0.45 -6.82
CA THR A 70 14.43 0.31 -5.53
C THR A 70 14.78 1.46 -4.60
N TRP A 71 13.91 1.71 -3.62
CA TRP A 71 14.11 2.65 -2.53
C TRP A 71 13.67 2.01 -1.22
N ASP A 72 14.64 1.68 -0.35
CA ASP A 72 14.37 1.22 1.01
C ASP A 72 14.02 2.44 1.90
N LEU A 73 12.80 2.44 2.43
CA LEU A 73 12.28 3.50 3.29
C LEU A 73 12.27 3.14 4.78
N GLY A 74 12.70 1.93 5.17
CA GLY A 74 12.55 1.45 6.55
C GLY A 74 13.17 2.39 7.58
N GLY A 75 14.36 2.92 7.29
CA GLY A 75 15.01 3.90 8.17
C GLY A 75 14.28 5.25 8.27
N ALA A 76 13.54 5.65 7.25
CA ALA A 76 12.78 6.91 7.24
C ALA A 76 11.38 6.76 7.85
N LEU A 77 10.75 5.60 7.67
CA LEU A 77 9.46 5.25 8.25
C LEU A 77 9.59 4.89 9.74
N GLY A 78 10.70 4.25 10.11
CA GLY A 78 10.99 3.91 11.51
C GLY A 78 10.03 2.89 12.11
N ALA A 79 9.37 2.08 11.28
CA ALA A 79 8.54 0.97 11.75
C ALA A 79 9.41 -0.11 12.41
N ASP A 80 8.87 -0.78 13.43
CA ASP A 80 9.56 -1.90 14.08
C ASP A 80 9.67 -3.12 13.15
N LYS A 81 8.76 -3.20 12.16
CA LYS A 81 8.70 -4.26 11.16
C LYS A 81 8.52 -3.68 9.74
N GLU A 82 7.28 -3.35 9.40
CA GLU A 82 6.88 -2.77 8.14
C GLU A 82 5.60 -1.93 8.33
N VAL A 83 5.36 -1.00 7.42
CA VAL A 83 4.12 -0.20 7.37
C VAL A 83 2.95 -1.00 6.82
N ASP A 84 3.19 -2.16 6.19
CA ASP A 84 2.14 -2.97 5.55
C ASP A 84 1.45 -2.13 4.48
N ILE A 85 2.20 -1.69 3.45
CA ILE A 85 1.69 -0.78 2.41
C ILE A 85 0.54 -1.47 1.69
N GLU A 86 -0.59 -0.80 1.55
CA GLU A 86 -1.84 -1.42 1.02
C GLU A 86 -2.58 -0.54 0.00
N GLY A 87 -2.15 0.69 -0.19
CA GLY A 87 -2.77 1.57 -1.17
C GLY A 87 -1.91 2.77 -1.50
N ALA A 88 -2.08 3.29 -2.72
CA ALA A 88 -1.38 4.49 -3.14
C ALA A 88 -2.15 5.28 -4.18
N GLY A 89 -2.13 6.60 -4.06
CA GLY A 89 -2.70 7.54 -5.02
C GLY A 89 -1.74 8.68 -5.30
N ARG A 90 -1.82 9.27 -6.50
CA ARG A 90 -0.89 10.32 -6.94
C ARG A 90 -1.62 11.62 -7.28
N VAL A 91 -1.11 12.73 -6.75
CA VAL A 91 -1.48 14.09 -7.17
C VAL A 91 -0.23 14.83 -7.63
N GLY A 92 -0.22 15.28 -8.88
CA GLY A 92 0.92 15.98 -9.47
C GLY A 92 2.23 15.19 -9.34
N ASN A 93 3.15 15.72 -8.54
CA ASN A 93 4.47 15.14 -8.28
C ASN A 93 4.59 14.55 -6.86
N THR A 94 3.49 14.20 -6.21
CA THR A 94 3.52 13.54 -4.89
C THR A 94 2.66 12.28 -4.95
N ILE A 95 3.27 11.18 -4.52
CA ILE A 95 2.56 9.93 -4.30
C ILE A 95 2.25 9.84 -2.82
N TYR A 96 1.02 9.49 -2.49
CA TYR A 96 0.54 9.21 -1.14
C TYR A 96 0.39 7.71 -1.02
N TRP A 97 0.86 7.16 0.09
CA TRP A 97 0.83 5.74 0.41
C TRP A 97 0.10 5.56 1.73
N THR A 98 -0.68 4.51 1.84
CA THR A 98 -1.30 4.10 3.10
C THR A 98 -0.85 2.69 3.46
N GLY A 99 -0.59 2.46 4.74
CA GLY A 99 -0.53 1.12 5.30
C GLY A 99 -1.94 0.53 5.51
N SER A 100 -2.01 -0.55 6.29
CA SER A 100 -3.23 -1.17 6.83
C SER A 100 -3.57 -0.63 8.24
N PRO A 101 -4.37 0.45 8.39
CA PRO A 101 -4.70 1.05 9.69
C PRO A 101 -5.61 0.19 10.58
N GLY A 102 -6.01 -1.00 10.12
CA GLY A 102 -6.77 -1.98 10.90
C GLY A 102 -6.01 -2.55 12.10
N ASN A 103 -6.72 -3.32 12.91
CA ASN A 103 -6.04 -4.22 13.84
C ASN A 103 -5.25 -5.28 13.07
N ASN A 104 -4.33 -5.98 13.73
CA ASN A 104 -3.76 -7.19 13.15
C ASN A 104 -4.76 -8.36 13.23
N LYS A 105 -4.39 -9.50 12.65
CA LYS A 105 -5.20 -10.74 12.67
C LYS A 105 -5.57 -11.26 14.07
N ASP A 106 -4.93 -10.75 15.13
CA ASP A 106 -5.19 -11.12 16.53
C ASP A 106 -6.05 -10.06 17.24
N GLY A 107 -6.56 -9.06 16.51
CA GLY A 107 -7.38 -7.97 17.04
C GLY A 107 -6.61 -6.89 17.80
N VAL A 108 -5.29 -6.78 17.57
CA VAL A 108 -4.41 -5.83 18.27
C VAL A 108 -4.05 -4.67 17.34
N TYR A 109 -4.21 -3.43 17.83
CA TYR A 109 -3.77 -2.23 17.11
C TYR A 109 -2.25 -2.24 16.88
N LYS A 110 -1.84 -1.83 15.66
CA LYS A 110 -0.44 -1.68 15.26
C LYS A 110 -0.22 -0.25 14.75
N ALA A 111 0.49 0.56 15.53
CA ALA A 111 0.73 1.95 15.19
C ALA A 111 1.46 2.10 13.86
N ASP A 112 2.45 1.26 13.59
CA ASP A 112 3.26 1.29 12.37
C ASP A 112 2.41 1.09 11.10
N ARG A 113 1.37 0.24 11.17
CA ARG A 113 0.47 -0.02 10.04
C ARG A 113 -0.57 1.08 9.81
N ASN A 114 -0.89 1.85 10.86
CA ASN A 114 -1.64 3.09 10.72
C ASN A 114 -0.70 4.22 10.31
N THR A 115 -0.07 4.09 9.14
CA THR A 115 0.83 5.11 8.58
C THR A 115 0.33 5.53 7.21
N VAL A 116 0.23 6.84 7.02
CA VAL A 116 0.13 7.46 5.69
C VAL A 116 1.42 8.23 5.46
N PHE A 117 2.09 7.98 4.34
CA PHE A 117 3.31 8.68 3.99
C PHE A 117 3.32 9.15 2.54
N THR A 118 4.26 10.03 2.23
CA THR A 118 4.37 10.64 0.90
C THR A 118 5.75 10.41 0.31
N THR A 119 5.79 10.26 -1.01
CA THR A 119 7.03 10.31 -1.77
C THR A 119 6.95 11.37 -2.87
N PRO A 120 7.74 12.46 -2.79
CA PRO A 120 7.91 13.37 -3.91
C PRO A 120 8.56 12.65 -5.10
N LEU A 121 7.97 12.85 -6.28
CA LEU A 121 8.36 12.23 -7.54
C LEU A 121 9.02 13.25 -8.46
N SER A 122 10.14 12.87 -9.05
CA SER A 122 10.78 13.60 -10.14
C SER A 122 11.34 12.66 -11.21
N GLY A 123 11.60 13.20 -12.41
CA GLY A 123 11.95 12.38 -13.57
C GLY A 123 10.77 11.58 -14.11
N SER A 124 11.06 10.65 -15.02
CA SER A 124 10.09 9.74 -15.64
C SER A 124 10.80 8.50 -16.17
N GLY A 125 10.07 7.42 -16.43
CA GLY A 125 10.64 6.16 -16.91
C GLY A 125 11.74 5.63 -15.98
N ALA A 126 12.81 5.07 -16.52
CA ALA A 126 13.96 4.59 -15.73
C ALA A 126 14.69 5.71 -14.93
N ALA A 127 14.52 6.98 -15.34
CA ALA A 127 15.10 8.13 -14.66
C ALA A 127 14.27 8.61 -13.45
N THR A 128 13.12 7.99 -13.17
CA THR A 128 12.27 8.27 -12.00
C THR A 128 13.09 8.25 -10.71
N ARG A 129 12.83 9.25 -9.85
CA ARG A 129 13.40 9.39 -8.51
C ARG A 129 12.28 9.63 -7.52
N LEU A 130 12.34 8.91 -6.41
CA LEU A 130 11.53 9.16 -5.22
C LEU A 130 12.42 9.67 -4.09
N ALA A 131 11.86 10.56 -3.28
CA ALA A 131 12.39 10.90 -1.97
C ALA A 131 11.35 10.53 -0.90
N PHE A 132 11.77 10.32 0.34
CA PHE A 132 10.84 10.30 1.45
C PHE A 132 10.34 11.72 1.72
N GLY A 133 9.03 11.89 1.83
CA GLY A 133 8.38 13.15 2.17
C GLY A 133 8.10 13.23 3.66
N THR A 134 6.83 13.08 4.01
CA THR A 134 6.30 13.11 5.38
C THR A 134 5.50 11.85 5.66
N ALA A 135 5.38 11.47 6.93
CA ALA A 135 4.54 10.39 7.40
C ALA A 135 3.67 10.86 8.59
N GLY A 136 2.50 10.25 8.77
CA GLY A 136 1.60 10.51 9.89
C GLY A 136 0.66 9.34 10.13
N ASN A 137 0.06 9.30 11.32
CA ASN A 137 -0.62 8.11 11.85
C ASN A 137 -2.06 8.36 12.30
N ARG A 138 -2.76 9.24 11.57
CA ARG A 138 -4.09 9.71 11.97
C ARG A 138 -5.23 9.15 11.14
N LEU A 139 -4.96 8.40 10.06
CA LEU A 139 -5.99 7.99 9.11
C LEU A 139 -7.11 7.19 9.79
N ARG A 140 -6.75 6.23 10.65
CA ARG A 140 -7.71 5.45 11.45
C ARG A 140 -8.64 6.36 12.25
N ASP A 141 -8.06 7.23 13.07
CA ASP A 141 -8.81 8.09 14.00
C ASP A 141 -9.67 9.11 13.26
N ASP A 142 -9.14 9.69 12.19
CA ASP A 142 -9.85 10.67 11.36
C ASP A 142 -11.03 10.01 10.61
N LEU A 143 -10.89 8.73 10.20
CA LEU A 143 -11.99 7.94 9.61
C LEU A 143 -13.07 7.62 10.64
N VAL A 144 -12.70 7.16 11.84
CA VAL A 144 -13.65 6.88 12.94
C VAL A 144 -14.43 8.13 13.28
N ALA A 145 -13.75 9.25 13.54
CA ALA A 145 -14.39 10.52 13.86
C ALA A 145 -15.31 11.02 12.74
N TRP A 146 -14.92 10.79 11.48
CA TRP A 146 -15.77 11.12 10.34
C TRP A 146 -17.06 10.28 10.31
N ASP A 147 -16.98 8.96 10.49
CA ASP A 147 -18.17 8.09 10.49
C ASP A 147 -19.12 8.45 11.63
N GLU A 148 -18.61 8.62 12.86
CA GLU A 148 -19.39 9.04 14.02
C GLU A 148 -20.11 10.38 13.78
N ALA A 149 -19.41 11.37 13.20
CA ALA A 149 -19.99 12.66 12.86
C ALA A 149 -21.04 12.60 11.73
N ASN A 150 -21.08 11.51 10.97
CA ASN A 150 -22.00 11.28 9.85
C ASN A 150 -23.03 10.18 10.15
N GLY A 151 -23.31 9.95 11.44
CA GLY A 151 -24.37 9.06 11.89
C GLY A 151 -23.95 7.61 12.11
N ASP A 152 -22.64 7.34 12.24
CA ASP A 152 -22.04 6.04 12.55
C ASP A 152 -22.59 4.94 11.62
N ARG A 153 -22.62 5.24 10.32
CA ARG A 153 -23.27 4.40 9.32
C ARG A 153 -22.47 3.13 9.06
N TYR A 154 -21.15 3.21 9.15
CA TYR A 154 -20.24 2.12 8.82
C TYR A 154 -19.74 1.38 10.06
N GLY A 155 -19.88 1.96 11.24
CA GLY A 155 -19.50 1.35 12.51
C GLY A 155 -17.99 1.28 12.68
N PHE A 156 -17.24 2.26 12.16
CA PHE A 156 -15.77 2.24 12.22
C PHE A 156 -15.24 2.23 13.66
N ALA A 157 -15.88 2.94 14.59
CA ALA A 157 -15.53 2.89 16.00
C ALA A 157 -15.61 1.46 16.56
N ALA A 158 -16.68 0.73 16.21
CA ALA A 158 -16.84 -0.66 16.60
C ALA A 158 -15.81 -1.56 15.91
N GLY A 159 -15.59 -1.41 14.59
CA GLY A 159 -14.63 -2.22 13.83
C GLY A 159 -13.16 -2.03 14.24
N THR A 160 -12.85 -0.92 14.89
CA THR A 160 -11.52 -0.60 15.43
C THR A 160 -11.36 -0.93 16.92
N ALA A 161 -12.36 -1.50 17.59
CA ALA A 161 -12.25 -1.85 19.01
C ALA A 161 -11.19 -2.94 19.25
N ASP A 162 -10.61 -2.94 20.46
CA ASP A 162 -9.67 -3.98 20.88
C ASP A 162 -10.30 -5.38 20.75
N GLY A 163 -9.56 -6.32 20.16
CA GLY A 163 -10.01 -7.68 19.90
C GLY A 163 -10.84 -7.86 18.63
N GLN A 164 -11.20 -6.78 17.91
CA GLN A 164 -11.87 -6.91 16.63
C GLN A 164 -10.93 -7.37 15.52
N ILE A 165 -11.35 -8.42 14.82
CA ILE A 165 -10.60 -8.99 13.71
C ILE A 165 -10.80 -8.09 12.47
N PRO A 166 -9.71 -7.57 11.87
CA PRO A 166 -9.77 -6.51 10.86
C PRO A 166 -10.55 -6.91 9.61
N LYS A 167 -10.46 -8.18 9.20
CA LYS A 167 -10.99 -8.67 7.91
C LYS A 167 -12.38 -9.32 8.02
N GLU A 168 -13.02 -9.22 9.17
CA GLU A 168 -14.41 -9.68 9.36
C GLU A 168 -15.41 -8.72 8.71
N ILE A 169 -16.65 -9.19 8.52
CA ILE A 169 -17.72 -8.41 7.87
C ILE A 169 -17.94 -7.04 8.53
N ASN A 170 -17.74 -6.96 9.85
CA ASN A 170 -17.87 -5.76 10.68
C ASN A 170 -16.50 -5.23 11.18
N GLY A 171 -15.39 -5.73 10.64
CA GLY A 171 -14.05 -5.27 10.98
C GLY A 171 -13.75 -3.88 10.39
N PHE A 172 -12.49 -3.47 10.49
CA PHE A 172 -12.00 -2.23 9.90
C PHE A 172 -10.62 -2.48 9.31
N ASP A 173 -10.51 -2.29 8.00
CA ASP A 173 -9.22 -2.31 7.32
C ASP A 173 -9.27 -1.60 5.96
N VAL A 174 -8.22 -0.84 5.65
CA VAL A 174 -8.08 -0.08 4.39
C VAL A 174 -7.09 -0.82 3.50
N GLU A 175 -7.53 -1.14 2.29
CA GLU A 175 -6.72 -1.83 1.25
C GLU A 175 -6.81 -1.06 -0.10
N GLY A 176 -7.00 0.25 -0.05
CA GLY A 176 -7.08 1.07 -1.28
C GLY A 176 -7.08 2.58 -1.04
N LEU A 177 -6.43 3.30 -1.95
CA LEU A 177 -6.36 4.76 -1.95
C LEU A 177 -6.25 5.24 -3.40
N GLU A 178 -7.06 6.22 -3.81
CA GLU A 178 -6.93 6.88 -5.11
C GLU A 178 -7.49 8.30 -5.04
N PHE A 179 -7.00 9.23 -5.86
CA PHE A 179 -7.57 10.57 -5.93
C PHE A 179 -8.77 10.62 -6.88
N ALA A 180 -9.76 11.44 -6.53
CA ALA A 180 -10.87 11.71 -7.44
C ALA A 180 -10.32 12.32 -8.74
N PRO A 181 -10.85 11.94 -9.92
CA PRO A 181 -10.37 12.47 -11.19
C PRO A 181 -10.32 14.00 -11.20
N GLY A 182 -9.12 14.55 -11.44
CA GLY A 182 -8.90 16.00 -11.51
C GLY A 182 -8.90 16.73 -10.15
N SER A 183 -8.95 16.02 -9.03
CA SER A 183 -8.88 16.62 -7.69
C SER A 183 -7.48 16.52 -7.11
N ASP A 184 -7.05 17.59 -6.46
CA ASP A 184 -5.87 17.64 -5.60
C ASP A 184 -6.22 17.52 -4.10
N THR A 185 -7.50 17.57 -3.75
CA THR A 185 -7.97 17.59 -2.35
C THR A 185 -8.91 16.45 -1.97
N THR A 186 -9.40 15.66 -2.93
CA THR A 186 -10.37 14.60 -2.68
C THR A 186 -9.78 13.26 -3.04
N ALA A 187 -9.66 12.40 -2.03
CA ALA A 187 -9.27 11.01 -2.21
C ALA A 187 -10.42 10.07 -1.82
N TYR A 188 -10.46 8.92 -2.49
CA TYR A 188 -11.26 7.77 -2.17
C TYR A 188 -10.41 6.75 -1.41
N VAL A 189 -10.96 6.24 -0.32
CA VAL A 189 -10.37 5.19 0.51
C VAL A 189 -11.19 3.92 0.28
N GLY A 190 -10.52 2.86 -0.17
CA GLY A 190 -11.10 1.53 -0.37
C GLY A 190 -10.92 0.67 0.87
N PHE A 191 -11.98 0.01 1.30
CA PHE A 191 -11.99 -0.80 2.51
C PHE A 191 -12.07 -2.28 2.18
N ARG A 192 -11.22 -3.08 2.85
CA ARG A 192 -11.39 -4.53 2.93
C ARG A 192 -12.54 -4.90 3.84
N ALA A 193 -12.69 -4.13 4.91
CA ALA A 193 -13.79 -4.22 5.86
C ALA A 193 -14.06 -2.82 6.45
N PRO A 194 -15.30 -2.51 6.84
CA PRO A 194 -16.46 -3.41 6.85
C PRO A 194 -17.07 -3.56 5.46
N LEU A 195 -17.94 -4.56 5.31
CA LEU A 195 -18.94 -4.51 4.25
C LEU A 195 -20.02 -3.48 4.60
N ALA A 196 -20.64 -2.87 3.58
CA ALA A 196 -21.70 -1.89 3.76
C ALA A 196 -23.03 -2.42 3.18
N PRO A 197 -24.06 -2.70 4.00
CA PRO A 197 -24.02 -2.81 5.47
C PRO A 197 -23.22 -4.05 5.94
N PRO A 198 -22.82 -4.13 7.23
CA PRO A 198 -21.95 -5.19 7.76
C PRO A 198 -22.74 -6.49 8.00
N GLN A 199 -23.18 -7.11 6.92
CA GLN A 199 -23.90 -8.37 6.90
C GLN A 199 -23.53 -9.19 5.66
N ASN A 200 -23.91 -10.47 5.65
CA ASN A 200 -23.76 -11.29 4.45
C ASN A 200 -24.52 -10.66 3.26
N GLY A 201 -23.84 -10.50 2.13
CA GLY A 201 -24.35 -9.79 0.95
C GLY A 201 -24.14 -8.26 0.94
N GLY A 202 -23.57 -7.69 2.01
CA GLY A 202 -23.05 -6.33 2.02
C GLY A 202 -22.01 -6.10 0.91
N LYS A 203 -21.81 -4.85 0.51
CA LYS A 203 -20.91 -4.50 -0.59
C LYS A 203 -19.58 -3.96 -0.06
N ALA A 204 -18.54 -4.05 -0.87
CA ALA A 204 -17.29 -3.35 -0.60
C ALA A 204 -17.56 -1.84 -0.45
N LEU A 205 -16.84 -1.21 0.46
CA LEU A 205 -16.98 0.20 0.77
C LEU A 205 -15.86 0.99 0.11
N ILE A 206 -16.25 2.07 -0.56
CA ILE A 206 -15.36 3.16 -0.96
C ILE A 206 -15.93 4.42 -0.32
N ALA A 207 -15.12 5.11 0.48
CA ALA A 207 -15.50 6.35 1.14
C ALA A 207 -14.61 7.51 0.70
N HIS A 208 -15.10 8.74 0.83
CA HIS A 208 -14.33 9.96 0.56
C HIS A 208 -14.35 10.89 1.78
N PRO A 209 -13.69 10.50 2.89
CA PRO A 209 -13.61 11.36 4.06
C PRO A 209 -12.89 12.67 3.69
N PRO A 210 -13.31 13.82 4.22
CA PRO A 210 -12.72 15.12 3.89
C PRO A 210 -11.25 15.31 4.37
N ALA A 211 -10.66 14.34 5.05
CA ALA A 211 -9.39 14.47 5.78
C ALA A 211 -8.14 13.87 5.10
N VAL A 212 -8.28 12.98 4.11
CA VAL A 212 -7.11 12.23 3.56
C VAL A 212 -6.10 13.13 2.84
N ALA A 213 -6.52 14.30 2.34
CA ALA A 213 -5.66 15.20 1.56
C ALA A 213 -4.95 16.30 2.38
N ARG A 214 -5.17 16.39 3.69
CA ARG A 214 -4.38 17.32 4.52
C ARG A 214 -3.10 16.61 4.94
N SER A 215 -1.97 17.11 4.43
CA SER A 215 -0.63 16.59 4.70
C SER A 215 -0.44 16.10 6.14
N PRO A 216 0.37 15.04 6.37
CA PRO A 216 0.85 14.73 7.70
C PRO A 216 1.44 16.01 8.30
N ALA A 217 0.85 16.53 9.37
CA ALA A 217 1.47 17.62 10.10
C ALA A 217 2.85 17.12 10.56
N PRO A 218 3.92 17.91 10.39
CA PRO A 218 5.24 17.50 10.86
C PRO A 218 5.19 17.20 12.37
N PRO A 219 5.94 16.20 12.85
CA PRO A 219 6.00 15.90 14.28
C PRO A 219 6.61 17.11 15.02
N GLY A 220 5.77 17.83 15.77
CA GLY A 220 6.22 18.89 16.67
C GLY A 220 5.49 20.23 16.53
N SER A 221 4.31 20.33 17.14
CA SER A 221 3.90 21.55 17.85
C SER A 221 2.91 21.17 18.94
N ARG A 222 3.42 21.06 20.17
CA ARG A 222 2.65 21.35 21.38
C ARG A 222 2.92 22.78 21.78
#